data_AF-A0AAN9A0G4-F1
#
_entry.id   AF-A0AAN9A0G4-F1
#
_cell.length_a   1.000
_cell.length_b   1.000
_cell.length_c   1.000
_cell.angle_alpha   90.00
_cell.angle_beta   90.00
_cell.angle_gamma   90.00
#
_symmetry.space_group_name_H-M   'P 1'
#
loop_
_entity.id
_entity.type
_entity.pdbx_description
1 polymer ?
#
loop_
_entity_poly.entity_id
_entity_poly.type
_entity_poly.pdbx_seq_one_letter_code
_entity_poly.pdbx_strand_id
1 'polypeptide(L)'
;MERVLLTQGAEGRVYDTKWLGRSVLVKERFIKKYRHPDLDAHITRERIKAEARALTRCRTFGIKTPIVYDVDFTTNEIFLEKISNSCTVRNYIYESVSKKLPMDSSVMMHLAERIGRVLNKLHANHIIHGDLTTSNMLLVPPYDSSDIILIDFGLSSVDEHAEDKAVDLYVLERAILSTHPNTEPLVKHLLNSYKVAGSRSAEDIIIRLDEVRLRGRKKLCFG
;
A
#
# COMPACT_ATOMS: atom_id res chain seq x y z
N MET A 1 -4.38 -2.93 -29.33
CA MET A 1 -4.56 -1.82 -28.37
C MET A 1 -3.18 -1.23 -28.13
N GLU A 2 -2.97 0.06 -28.40
CA GLU A 2 -1.69 0.72 -28.12
C GLU A 2 -1.48 0.81 -26.60
N ARG A 3 -0.30 0.39 -26.13
CA ARG A 3 0.03 0.33 -24.70
C ARG A 3 1.35 1.06 -24.48
N VAL A 4 1.38 1.96 -23.51
CA VAL A 4 2.58 2.66 -23.10
C VAL A 4 3.06 2.04 -21.79
N LEU A 5 4.27 1.47 -21.76
CA LEU A 5 4.85 0.93 -20.55
C LEU A 5 5.16 2.08 -19.58
N LEU A 6 4.58 2.05 -18.38
CA LEU A 6 4.85 3.03 -17.33
C LEU A 6 5.95 2.57 -16.40
N THR A 7 5.88 1.33 -15.95
CA THR A 7 6.85 0.74 -15.03
C THR A 7 6.95 -0.76 -15.21
N GLN A 8 8.12 -1.30 -14.91
CA GLN A 8 8.40 -2.72 -14.87
C GLN A 8 9.07 -3.05 -13.54
N GLY A 9 8.41 -3.88 -12.75
CA GLY A 9 8.96 -4.42 -11.51
C GLY A 9 9.43 -5.86 -11.66
N ALA A 10 9.78 -6.48 -10.54
CA ALA A 10 10.10 -7.90 -10.50
C ALA A 10 8.86 -8.79 -10.71
N GLU A 11 7.67 -8.31 -10.34
CA GLU A 11 6.43 -9.10 -10.41
C GLU A 11 5.65 -8.95 -11.73
N GLY A 12 5.92 -7.90 -12.50
CA GLY A 12 5.12 -7.59 -13.69
C GLY A 12 5.39 -6.23 -14.31
N ARG A 13 4.56 -5.88 -15.29
CA ARG A 13 4.55 -4.59 -15.99
C ARG A 13 3.24 -3.86 -15.74
N VAL A 14 3.30 -2.54 -15.74
CA VAL A 14 2.12 -1.68 -15.73
C VAL A 14 2.13 -0.84 -16.99
N TYR A 15 1.03 -0.90 -17.72
CA TYR A 15 0.82 -0.15 -18.96
C TYR A 15 -0.30 0.86 -18.81
N ASP A 16 -0.15 2.01 -19.47
CA ASP A 16 -1.21 2.97 -19.73
C ASP A 16 -1.84 2.67 -21.09
N THR A 17 -3.17 2.64 -21.16
CA THR A 17 -3.87 2.37 -22.41
C THR A 17 -5.31 2.88 -22.40
N LYS A 18 -6.00 2.73 -23.55
CA LYS A 18 -7.43 2.96 -23.69
C LYS A 18 -8.17 1.65 -23.88
N TRP A 19 -9.06 1.31 -22.94
CA TRP A 19 -9.91 0.12 -22.99
C TRP A 19 -11.38 0.52 -22.94
N LEU A 20 -12.18 0.05 -23.91
CA LEU A 20 -13.58 0.44 -24.10
C LEU A 20 -13.82 1.97 -24.06
N GLY A 21 -12.92 2.73 -24.69
CA GLY A 21 -12.99 4.20 -24.74
C GLY A 21 -12.55 4.92 -23.45
N ARG A 22 -12.12 4.19 -22.40
CA ARG A 22 -11.67 4.75 -21.11
C ARG A 22 -10.17 4.63 -20.97
N SER A 23 -9.52 5.60 -20.31
CA SER A 23 -8.11 5.48 -19.92
C SER A 23 -8.00 4.56 -18.71
N VAL A 24 -7.17 3.52 -18.83
CA VAL A 24 -7.01 2.47 -17.82
C VAL A 24 -5.53 2.15 -17.63
N LEU A 25 -5.20 1.60 -16.45
CA LEU A 25 -3.92 0.94 -16.22
C LEU A 25 -4.09 -0.57 -16.36
N VAL A 26 -3.17 -1.22 -17.06
CA VAL A 26 -3.13 -2.68 -17.20
C VAL A 26 -1.91 -3.19 -16.45
N LYS A 27 -2.13 -3.98 -15.40
CA LYS A 27 -1.07 -4.67 -14.66
C LYS A 27 -0.97 -6.11 -15.18
N GLU A 28 0.12 -6.41 -15.87
CA GLU A 28 0.46 -7.74 -16.39
C GLU A 28 1.44 -8.43 -15.43
N ARG A 29 1.10 -9.64 -14.95
CA ARG A 29 2.01 -10.44 -14.12
C ARG A 29 2.89 -11.36 -14.96
N PHE A 30 4.17 -11.42 -14.63
CA PHE A 30 5.13 -12.26 -15.35
C PHE A 30 5.00 -13.73 -15.01
N ILE A 31 5.12 -14.57 -16.05
CA ILE A 31 5.35 -16.01 -15.91
C ILE A 31 6.75 -16.24 -15.32
N LYS A 32 6.81 -16.99 -14.21
CA LYS A 32 8.08 -17.33 -13.55
C LYS A 32 8.61 -18.66 -14.08
N LYS A 33 9.55 -18.58 -15.04
CA LYS A 33 10.17 -19.74 -15.70
C LYS A 33 10.88 -20.76 -14.78
N TYR A 34 11.18 -20.37 -13.55
CA TYR A 34 11.79 -21.27 -12.56
C TYR A 34 10.76 -22.16 -11.83
N ARG A 35 9.45 -21.90 -11.97
CA ARG A 35 8.38 -22.72 -11.40
C ARG A 35 7.85 -23.68 -12.48
N HIS A 36 7.31 -24.82 -12.05
CA HIS A 36 6.56 -25.70 -12.96
C HIS A 36 5.39 -24.93 -13.59
N PRO A 37 5.11 -25.04 -14.90
CA PRO A 37 4.09 -24.25 -15.58
C PRO A 37 2.71 -24.27 -14.91
N ASP A 38 2.23 -25.46 -14.52
CA ASP A 38 0.92 -25.59 -13.85
C ASP A 38 0.88 -24.90 -12.48
N LEU A 39 1.99 -25.00 -11.72
CA LEU A 39 2.11 -24.34 -10.42
C LEU A 39 2.16 -22.83 -10.58
N ASP A 40 2.91 -22.32 -11.56
CA ASP A 40 2.99 -20.89 -11.81
C ASP A 40 1.66 -20.30 -12.28
N ALA A 41 0.96 -21.01 -13.17
CA ALA A 41 -0.38 -20.63 -13.63
C ALA A 41 -1.37 -20.58 -12.46
N HIS A 42 -1.33 -21.57 -11.57
CA HIS A 42 -2.18 -21.60 -10.38
C HIS A 42 -1.87 -20.45 -9.42
N ILE A 43 -0.60 -20.25 -9.06
CA ILE A 43 -0.17 -19.16 -8.15
C ILE A 43 -0.50 -17.79 -8.73
N THR A 44 -0.22 -17.58 -10.02
CA THR A 44 -0.49 -16.30 -10.69
C THR A 44 -1.98 -15.99 -10.71
N ARG A 45 -2.81 -16.98 -11.04
CA ARG A 45 -4.27 -16.84 -11.01
C ARG A 45 -4.79 -16.47 -9.61
N GLU A 46 -4.35 -17.17 -8.57
CA GLU A 46 -4.80 -16.86 -7.20
C GLU A 46 -4.31 -15.49 -6.73
N ARG A 47 -3.09 -15.07 -7.10
CA ARG A 47 -2.59 -13.71 -6.81
C ARG A 47 -3.42 -12.63 -7.51
N ILE A 48 -3.73 -12.81 -8.79
CA ILE A 48 -4.56 -11.88 -9.57
C ILE A 48 -5.95 -11.73 -8.93
N LYS A 49 -6.54 -12.87 -8.58
CA LYS A 49 -7.86 -12.93 -7.94
C LYS A 49 -7.85 -12.30 -6.56
N ALA A 50 -6.82 -12.54 -5.75
CA ALA A 50 -6.64 -11.92 -4.44
C ALA A 50 -6.54 -10.39 -4.56
N GLU A 51 -5.70 -9.89 -5.46
CA GLU A 51 -5.53 -8.45 -5.69
C GLU A 51 -6.83 -7.77 -6.13
N ALA A 52 -7.52 -8.33 -7.14
CA ALA A 52 -8.79 -7.78 -7.62
C ALA A 52 -9.89 -7.78 -6.53
N ARG A 53 -9.96 -8.85 -5.74
CA ARG A 53 -10.91 -8.96 -4.62
C ARG A 53 -10.58 -8.00 -3.49
N ALA A 54 -9.31 -7.84 -3.14
CA ALA A 54 -8.87 -6.93 -2.09
C ALA A 54 -9.18 -5.48 -2.46
N LEU A 55 -8.87 -5.06 -3.70
CA LEU A 55 -9.23 -3.74 -4.22
C LEU A 55 -10.74 -3.49 -4.11
N THR A 56 -11.56 -4.44 -4.56
CA THR A 56 -13.02 -4.32 -4.52
C THR A 56 -13.56 -4.29 -3.09
N ARG A 57 -13.05 -5.16 -2.21
CA ARG A 57 -13.44 -5.23 -0.79
C ARG A 57 -13.06 -3.97 -0.02
N CYS A 58 -11.91 -3.36 -0.29
CA CYS A 58 -11.56 -2.06 0.30
C CYS A 58 -12.63 -1.00 -0.01
N ARG A 59 -13.13 -0.97 -1.24
CA ARG A 59 -14.17 0.00 -1.65
C ARG A 59 -15.50 -0.22 -0.94
N THR A 60 -15.90 -1.46 -0.62
CA THR A 60 -17.13 -1.71 0.13
C THR A 60 -17.08 -1.15 1.55
N PHE A 61 -15.88 -1.00 2.11
CA PHE A 61 -15.67 -0.31 3.38
C PHE A 61 -15.42 1.19 3.22
N GLY A 62 -15.47 1.75 2.02
CA GLY A 62 -15.17 3.16 1.76
C GLY A 62 -13.69 3.51 1.96
N ILE A 63 -12.79 2.56 1.70
CA ILE A 63 -11.36 2.82 1.50
C ILE A 63 -11.16 3.08 0.01
N LYS A 64 -10.49 4.18 -0.34
CA LYS A 64 -10.26 4.54 -1.74
C LYS A 64 -9.19 3.64 -2.34
N THR A 65 -9.54 2.95 -3.40
CA THR A 65 -8.64 2.12 -4.23
C THR A 65 -9.09 2.23 -5.69
N PRO A 66 -8.21 1.96 -6.68
CA PRO A 66 -8.60 1.92 -8.09
C PRO A 66 -9.77 0.96 -8.33
N ILE A 67 -10.72 1.37 -9.16
CA ILE A 67 -11.77 0.46 -9.64
C ILE A 67 -11.12 -0.66 -10.48
N VAL A 68 -11.51 -1.91 -10.21
CA VAL A 68 -11.20 -3.04 -11.09
C VAL A 68 -12.23 -3.08 -12.20
N TYR A 69 -11.80 -2.87 -13.44
CA TYR A 69 -12.68 -2.94 -14.61
C TYR A 69 -12.80 -4.36 -15.15
N ASP A 70 -11.70 -5.09 -15.23
CA ASP A 70 -11.66 -6.44 -15.79
C ASP A 70 -10.43 -7.21 -15.32
N VAL A 71 -10.48 -8.54 -15.46
CA VAL A 71 -9.39 -9.46 -15.14
C VAL A 71 -9.29 -10.51 -16.25
N ASP A 72 -8.14 -10.58 -16.93
CA ASP A 72 -7.87 -11.59 -17.95
C ASP A 72 -6.84 -12.60 -17.46
N PHE A 73 -7.31 -13.80 -17.14
CA PHE A 73 -6.45 -14.90 -16.69
C PHE A 73 -5.66 -15.59 -17.82
N THR A 74 -5.99 -15.33 -19.09
CA THR A 74 -5.24 -15.86 -20.23
C THR A 74 -3.94 -15.10 -20.42
N THR A 75 -3.99 -13.78 -20.25
CA THR A 75 -2.84 -12.87 -20.37
C THR A 75 -2.23 -12.47 -19.03
N ASN A 76 -2.81 -12.91 -17.91
CA ASN A 76 -2.42 -12.55 -16.55
C ASN A 76 -2.49 -11.03 -16.28
N GLU A 77 -3.56 -10.39 -16.76
CA GLU A 77 -3.77 -8.95 -16.73
C GLU A 77 -4.91 -8.53 -15.78
N ILE A 78 -4.72 -7.41 -15.10
CA ILE A 78 -5.76 -6.70 -14.35
C ILE A 78 -5.93 -5.31 -14.95
N PHE A 79 -7.16 -4.96 -15.34
CA PHE A 79 -7.53 -3.66 -15.86
C PHE A 79 -8.06 -2.80 -14.70
N LEU A 80 -7.36 -1.70 -14.43
CA LEU A 80 -7.60 -0.83 -13.28
C LEU A 80 -7.91 0.60 -13.73
N GLU A 81 -8.64 1.32 -12.87
CA GLU A 81 -8.80 2.76 -12.96
C GLU A 81 -7.44 3.46 -12.99
N LYS A 82 -7.26 4.33 -13.98
CA LYS A 82 -6.12 5.26 -14.00
C LYS A 82 -6.44 6.48 -13.14
N ILE A 83 -5.79 6.56 -11.98
CA ILE A 83 -5.86 7.74 -11.13
C ILE A 83 -5.04 8.85 -11.78
N SER A 84 -5.71 9.85 -12.34
CA SER A 84 -5.07 10.96 -13.06
C SER A 84 -4.57 12.03 -12.09
N ASN A 85 -3.47 12.70 -12.46
CA ASN A 85 -2.84 13.77 -11.68
C ASN A 85 -2.43 13.35 -10.25
N SER A 86 -2.21 12.06 -9.99
CA SER A 86 -1.77 11.60 -8.68
C SER A 86 -0.27 11.71 -8.48
N CYS A 87 0.16 11.90 -7.23
CA CYS A 87 1.53 11.66 -6.80
C CYS A 87 1.56 10.58 -5.70
N THR A 88 2.68 9.87 -5.55
CA THR A 88 2.85 8.95 -4.43
C THR A 88 3.08 9.72 -3.13
N VAL A 89 2.64 9.18 -2.00
CA VAL A 89 2.95 9.74 -0.68
C VAL A 89 4.48 9.84 -0.48
N ARG A 90 5.24 8.87 -1.01
CA ARG A 90 6.71 8.92 -1.04
C ARG A 90 7.22 10.21 -1.68
N ASN A 91 6.78 10.52 -2.90
CA ASN A 91 7.25 11.70 -3.63
C ASN A 91 6.80 12.99 -2.93
N TYR A 92 5.60 13.01 -2.38
CA TYR A 92 5.10 14.17 -1.64
C TYR A 92 5.93 14.44 -0.37
N ILE A 93 6.30 13.41 0.39
CA ILE A 93 7.23 13.53 1.54
C ILE A 93 8.60 13.99 1.06
N TYR A 94 9.13 13.40 -0.02
CA TYR A 94 10.42 13.77 -0.62
C TYR A 94 10.46 15.27 -0.95
N GLU A 95 9.48 15.76 -1.70
CA GLU A 95 9.39 17.17 -2.09
C GLU A 95 9.25 18.09 -0.88
N SER A 96 8.53 17.67 0.16
CA SER A 96 8.38 18.43 1.40
C SER A 96 9.71 18.57 2.14
N VAL A 97 10.48 17.48 2.23
CA VAL A 97 11.84 17.49 2.80
C VAL A 97 12.78 18.35 1.96
N SER A 98 12.73 18.26 0.62
CA SER A 98 13.55 19.10 -0.27
C SER A 98 13.24 20.60 -0.11
N LYS A 99 11.98 20.95 0.17
CA LYS A 99 11.54 22.32 0.49
C LYS A 99 11.86 22.74 1.93
N LYS A 100 12.56 21.91 2.71
CA LYS A 100 12.89 22.12 4.13
C LYS A 100 11.66 22.32 5.02
N LEU A 101 10.52 21.73 4.66
CA LEU A 101 9.35 21.71 5.53
C LEU A 101 9.64 20.81 6.75
N PRO A 102 9.40 21.30 7.97
CA PRO A 102 9.49 20.46 9.17
C PRO A 102 8.50 19.28 9.11
N MET A 103 8.95 18.09 9.52
CA MET A 103 8.11 16.88 9.52
C MET A 103 7.03 16.88 10.61
N ASP A 104 7.09 17.83 11.53
CA ASP A 104 6.09 18.17 12.54
C ASP A 104 5.22 19.39 12.12
N SER A 105 5.36 19.89 10.89
CA SER A 105 4.46 20.92 10.37
C SER A 105 3.02 20.40 10.29
N SER A 106 2.04 21.30 10.41
CA SER A 106 0.61 20.96 10.33
C SER A 106 0.26 20.18 9.05
N VAL A 107 0.87 20.52 7.91
CA VAL A 107 0.65 19.80 6.64
C VAL A 107 1.09 18.33 6.74
N MET A 108 2.26 18.07 7.30
CA MET A 108 2.78 16.72 7.49
C MET A 108 2.01 15.95 8.56
N MET A 109 1.60 16.60 9.64
CA MET A 109 0.73 15.99 10.66
C MET A 109 -0.62 15.59 10.07
N HIS A 110 -1.26 16.45 9.27
CA HIS A 110 -2.52 16.11 8.59
C HIS A 110 -2.36 14.97 7.58
N LEU A 111 -1.21 14.87 6.90
CA LEU A 111 -0.91 13.71 6.06
C LEU A 111 -0.81 12.42 6.91
N ALA A 112 -0.01 12.44 7.98
CA ALA A 112 0.13 11.32 8.90
C ALA A 112 -1.21 10.90 9.53
N GLU A 113 -2.07 11.85 9.86
CA GLU A 113 -3.41 11.59 10.38
C GLU A 113 -4.28 10.84 9.36
N ARG A 114 -4.34 11.33 8.12
CA ARG A 114 -5.10 10.69 7.03
C ARG A 114 -4.61 9.27 6.76
N ILE A 115 -3.29 9.06 6.77
CA ILE A 115 -2.70 7.72 6.63
C ILE A 115 -3.09 6.84 7.83
N GLY A 116 -2.89 7.31 9.07
CA GLY A 116 -3.24 6.53 10.26
C GLY A 116 -4.71 6.08 10.27
N ARG A 117 -5.63 6.98 9.89
CA ARG A 117 -7.07 6.70 9.79
C ARG A 117 -7.40 5.67 8.70
N VAL A 118 -6.84 5.77 7.50
CA VAL A 118 -7.14 4.82 6.42
C VAL A 118 -6.59 3.42 6.75
N LEU A 119 -5.43 3.34 7.39
CA LEU A 119 -4.82 2.07 7.80
C LEU A 119 -5.58 1.43 8.94
N ASN A 120 -6.04 2.22 9.91
CA ASN A 120 -6.93 1.71 10.96
C ASN A 120 -8.16 1.08 10.34
N LYS A 121 -8.80 1.77 9.39
CA LYS A 121 -9.97 1.28 8.68
C LYS A 121 -9.69 0.00 7.89
N LEU A 122 -8.51 -0.12 7.28
CA LEU A 122 -8.07 -1.32 6.58
C LEU A 122 -7.98 -2.53 7.54
N HIS A 123 -7.25 -2.35 8.65
CA HIS A 123 -7.00 -3.40 9.64
C HIS A 123 -8.24 -3.74 10.49
N ALA A 124 -9.12 -2.78 10.75
CA ALA A 124 -10.40 -2.99 11.43
C ALA A 124 -11.36 -3.86 10.59
N ASN A 125 -11.16 -3.91 9.27
CA ASN A 125 -11.92 -4.78 8.36
C ASN A 125 -11.14 -6.06 7.98
N HIS A 126 -10.10 -6.37 8.76
CA HIS A 126 -9.28 -7.58 8.65
C HIS A 126 -8.57 -7.70 7.29
N ILE A 127 -8.24 -6.57 6.65
CA ILE A 127 -7.48 -6.56 5.40
C ILE A 127 -6.04 -6.23 5.75
N ILE A 128 -5.10 -7.08 5.36
CA ILE A 128 -3.67 -6.84 5.44
C ILE A 128 -3.17 -6.50 4.04
N HIS A 129 -2.40 -5.43 3.90
CA HIS A 129 -1.88 -5.05 2.59
C HIS A 129 -0.72 -5.97 2.17
N GLY A 130 0.18 -6.30 3.09
CA GLY A 130 1.30 -7.22 2.88
C GLY A 130 2.52 -6.60 2.17
N ASP A 131 2.40 -5.37 1.70
CA ASP A 131 3.48 -4.56 1.10
C ASP A 131 3.21 -3.06 1.36
N LEU A 132 2.89 -2.72 2.60
CA LEU A 132 2.44 -1.37 2.92
C LEU A 132 3.61 -0.38 2.93
N THR A 133 3.80 0.33 1.83
CA THR A 133 4.83 1.36 1.67
C THR A 133 4.24 2.69 1.21
N THR A 134 4.98 3.78 1.37
CA THR A 134 4.55 5.12 0.89
C THR A 134 4.48 5.24 -0.65
N SER A 135 5.06 4.29 -1.38
CA SER A 135 4.92 4.19 -2.84
C SER A 135 3.58 3.57 -3.25
N ASN A 136 2.97 2.77 -2.39
CA ASN A 136 1.68 2.11 -2.60
C ASN A 136 0.49 2.96 -2.10
N MET A 137 0.73 4.26 -1.91
CA MET A 137 -0.27 5.24 -1.50
C MET A 137 -0.22 6.44 -2.46
N LEU A 138 -1.37 6.84 -2.97
CA LEU A 138 -1.51 7.98 -3.87
C LEU A 138 -2.29 9.11 -3.22
N LEU A 139 -1.90 10.34 -3.57
CA LEU A 139 -2.61 11.58 -3.30
C LEU A 139 -3.07 12.18 -4.63
N VAL A 140 -4.19 12.88 -4.62
CA VAL A 140 -4.69 13.66 -5.77
C VAL A 140 -4.87 15.12 -5.40
N PRO A 141 -4.82 16.08 -6.35
CA PRO A 141 -5.06 17.48 -6.07
C PRO A 141 -6.49 17.71 -5.56
N PRO A 142 -6.68 18.60 -4.57
CA PRO A 142 -5.64 19.23 -3.75
C PRO A 142 -4.97 18.23 -2.80
N TYR A 143 -3.64 18.09 -2.88
CA TYR A 143 -2.89 17.03 -2.17
C TYR A 143 -2.99 17.13 -0.65
N ASP A 144 -3.11 18.35 -0.12
CA ASP A 144 -3.11 18.60 1.32
C ASP A 144 -4.40 18.15 2.01
N SER A 145 -5.48 17.93 1.24
CA SER A 145 -6.78 17.53 1.77
C SER A 145 -7.39 16.30 1.10
N SER A 146 -6.73 15.70 0.10
CA SER A 146 -7.25 14.49 -0.54
C SER A 146 -7.18 13.27 0.38
N ASP A 147 -8.12 12.35 0.16
CA ASP A 147 -8.07 11.02 0.77
C ASP A 147 -6.86 10.24 0.26
N ILE A 148 -6.33 9.35 1.11
CA ILE A 148 -5.29 8.41 0.71
C ILE A 148 -5.92 7.32 -0.16
N ILE A 149 -5.40 7.14 -1.37
CA ILE A 149 -5.79 6.05 -2.27
C ILE A 149 -4.75 4.94 -2.13
N LEU A 150 -5.16 3.75 -1.67
CA LEU A 150 -4.28 2.59 -1.58
C LEU A 150 -4.23 1.85 -2.92
N ILE A 151 -3.04 1.40 -3.31
CA ILE A 151 -2.80 0.66 -4.55
C ILE A 151 -1.96 -0.59 -4.27
N ASP A 152 -1.91 -1.51 -5.23
CA ASP A 152 -1.07 -2.73 -5.18
C ASP A 152 -1.33 -3.67 -3.99
N PHE A 153 -2.46 -4.37 -4.06
CA PHE A 153 -2.82 -5.41 -3.09
C PHE A 153 -2.25 -6.80 -3.49
N GLY A 154 -1.12 -6.83 -4.19
CA GLY A 154 -0.55 -8.04 -4.78
C GLY A 154 -0.12 -9.13 -3.78
N LEU A 155 0.12 -8.74 -2.53
CA LEU A 155 0.48 -9.62 -1.41
C LEU A 155 -0.58 -9.59 -0.28
N SER A 156 -1.76 -9.04 -0.56
CA SER A 156 -2.78 -8.85 0.45
C SER A 156 -3.39 -10.18 0.94
N SER A 157 -3.86 -10.15 2.18
CA SER A 157 -4.58 -11.25 2.80
C SER A 157 -5.73 -10.72 3.65
N VAL A 158 -6.66 -11.62 4.01
CA VAL A 158 -7.70 -11.32 4.99
C VAL A 158 -7.33 -12.05 6.27
N ASP A 159 -6.97 -11.28 7.30
CA ASP A 159 -6.51 -11.82 8.56
C ASP A 159 -6.96 -10.95 9.75
N GLU A 160 -7.33 -11.61 10.84
CA GLU A 160 -7.72 -10.97 12.09
C GLU A 160 -6.56 -10.77 13.06
N HIS A 161 -5.48 -11.55 12.93
CA HIS A 161 -4.38 -11.57 13.88
C HIS A 161 -3.72 -10.19 14.02
N ALA A 162 -3.50 -9.78 15.27
CA ALA A 162 -2.82 -8.53 15.59
C ALA A 162 -1.36 -8.53 15.13
N GLU A 163 -0.74 -9.72 15.02
CA GLU A 163 0.62 -9.91 14.52
C GLU A 163 0.77 -9.39 13.09
N ASP A 164 -0.06 -9.85 12.16
CA ASP A 164 0.05 -9.48 10.74
C ASP A 164 -0.22 -8.00 10.51
N LYS A 165 -1.19 -7.44 11.24
CA LYS A 165 -1.49 -5.99 11.25
C LYS A 165 -0.31 -5.18 11.78
N ALA A 166 0.37 -5.68 12.82
CA ALA A 166 1.57 -5.06 13.38
C ALA A 166 2.76 -5.15 12.42
N VAL A 167 2.93 -6.27 11.71
CA VAL A 167 3.96 -6.43 10.68
C VAL A 167 3.72 -5.46 9.52
N ASP A 168 2.47 -5.27 9.08
CA ASP A 168 2.13 -4.32 8.01
C ASP A 168 2.48 -2.87 8.41
N LEU A 169 2.15 -2.46 9.64
CA LEU A 169 2.56 -1.16 10.19
C LEU A 169 4.08 -1.04 10.32
N TYR A 170 4.76 -2.12 10.70
CA TYR A 170 6.21 -2.14 10.83
C TYR A 170 6.90 -1.95 9.47
N VAL A 171 6.41 -2.60 8.41
CA VAL A 171 6.92 -2.41 7.04
C VAL A 171 6.81 -0.94 6.63
N LEU A 172 5.66 -0.31 6.88
CA LEU A 172 5.46 1.11 6.57
C LEU A 172 6.38 2.01 7.39
N GLU A 173 6.50 1.78 8.70
CA GLU A 173 7.43 2.51 9.58
C GLU A 173 8.86 2.44 9.02
N ARG A 174 9.34 1.25 8.66
CA ARG A 174 10.68 1.06 8.08
C ARG A 174 10.82 1.74 6.73
N ALA A 175 9.79 1.71 5.89
CA ALA A 175 9.79 2.40 4.59
C ALA A 175 9.89 3.92 4.75
N ILE A 176 9.20 4.51 5.71
CA ILE A 176 9.28 5.96 6.00
C ILE A 176 10.66 6.32 6.57
N LEU A 177 11.11 5.62 7.61
CA LEU A 177 12.38 5.92 8.29
C LEU A 177 13.61 5.67 7.41
N SER A 178 13.53 4.78 6.42
CA SER A 178 14.65 4.49 5.51
C SER A 178 14.77 5.47 4.35
N THR A 179 13.71 6.20 4.02
CA THR A 179 13.70 7.09 2.85
C THR A 179 14.23 8.48 3.18
N HIS A 180 13.93 9.02 4.38
CA HIS A 180 14.31 10.38 4.75
C HIS A 180 14.71 10.52 6.24
N PRO A 181 15.78 11.29 6.56
CA PRO A 181 16.12 11.62 7.93
C PRO A 181 15.04 12.51 8.57
N ASN A 182 14.91 12.47 9.90
CA ASN A 182 13.99 13.29 10.69
C ASN A 182 12.49 13.03 10.41
N THR A 183 12.12 11.84 9.95
CA THR A 183 10.71 11.43 9.73
C THR A 183 10.07 10.76 10.95
N GLU A 184 10.81 10.62 12.05
CA GLU A 184 10.32 10.07 13.32
C GLU A 184 9.06 10.79 13.86
N PRO A 185 8.95 12.13 13.80
CA PRO A 185 7.73 12.83 14.21
C PRO A 185 6.51 12.44 13.38
N LEU A 186 6.70 12.28 12.06
CA LEU A 186 5.64 11.86 11.13
C LEU A 186 5.14 10.46 11.47
N VAL A 187 6.06 9.50 11.67
CA VAL A 187 5.72 8.12 12.05
C VAL A 187 4.99 8.07 13.39
N LYS A 188 5.47 8.83 14.39
CA LYS A 188 4.83 8.89 15.71
C LYS A 188 3.40 9.42 15.60
N HIS A 189 3.18 10.49 14.83
CA HIS A 189 1.85 11.06 14.64
C HIS A 189 0.92 10.11 13.87
N LEU A 190 1.44 9.40 12.86
CA LEU A 190 0.71 8.40 12.09
C LEU A 190 0.21 7.26 12.99
N LEU A 191 1.11 6.67 13.79
CA LEU A 191 0.76 5.57 14.69
C LEU A 191 -0.19 6.00 15.80
N ASN A 192 -0.03 7.23 16.31
CA ASN A 192 -1.00 7.79 17.25
C ASN A 192 -2.38 7.95 16.61
N SER A 193 -2.44 8.45 15.38
CA SER A 193 -3.69 8.61 14.64
C SER A 193 -4.34 7.27 14.32
N TYR A 194 -3.55 6.26 13.96
CA TYR A 194 -3.99 4.88 13.81
C TYR A 194 -4.62 4.34 15.10
N LYS A 195 -3.97 4.58 16.24
CA LYS A 195 -4.45 4.16 17.57
C LYS A 195 -5.77 4.83 17.93
N VAL A 196 -5.82 6.16 17.84
CA VAL A 196 -6.99 6.98 18.23
C VAL A 196 -8.20 6.75 17.31
N ALA A 197 -7.98 6.43 16.03
CA ALA A 197 -9.06 6.11 15.11
C ALA A 197 -9.76 4.76 15.40
N GLY A 198 -9.11 3.89 16.18
CA GLY A 198 -9.60 2.53 16.47
C GLY A 198 -10.20 2.35 17.85
N SER A 199 -10.73 1.15 18.07
CA SER A 199 -11.15 0.66 19.38
C SER A 199 -9.98 -0.03 20.10
N ARG A 200 -10.27 -0.80 21.16
CA ARG A 200 -9.29 -1.61 21.90
C ARG A 200 -8.38 -2.46 21.01
N SER A 201 -8.89 -2.98 19.88
CA SER A 201 -8.07 -3.80 18.97
C SER A 201 -6.91 -3.03 18.35
N ALA A 202 -7.05 -1.71 18.16
CA ALA A 202 -5.96 -0.88 17.64
C ALA A 202 -4.85 -0.72 18.69
N GLU A 203 -5.21 -0.67 19.97
CA GLU A 203 -4.22 -0.66 21.06
C GLU A 203 -3.43 -1.97 21.11
N ASP A 204 -4.12 -3.10 21.00
CA ASP A 204 -3.48 -4.43 20.97
C ASP A 204 -2.49 -4.56 19.80
N ILE A 205 -2.84 -4.00 18.63
CA ILE A 205 -1.95 -3.97 17.46
C ILE A 205 -0.73 -3.09 17.70
N ILE A 206 -0.88 -1.93 18.35
CA ILE A 206 0.26 -1.06 18.68
C ILE A 206 1.18 -1.70 19.72
N ILE A 207 0.62 -2.37 20.73
CA ILE A 207 1.41 -3.16 21.69
C ILE A 207 2.17 -4.26 20.93
N ARG A 208 1.50 -4.94 20.00
CA ARG A 208 2.14 -5.99 19.21
C ARG A 208 3.22 -5.45 18.28
N LEU A 209 3.04 -4.25 17.73
CA LEU A 209 4.06 -3.55 16.94
C LEU A 209 5.34 -3.32 17.74
N ASP A 210 5.27 -3.04 19.03
CA ASP A 210 6.46 -2.92 19.87
C ASP A 210 7.22 -4.25 20.00
N GLU A 211 6.52 -5.38 20.10
CA GLU A 211 7.15 -6.71 20.08
C GLU A 211 7.76 -7.04 18.71
N VAL A 212 7.11 -6.65 17.62
CA VAL A 212 7.65 -6.79 16.25
C VAL A 212 8.93 -5.96 16.10
N ARG A 213 8.93 -4.71 16.59
CA ARG A 213 10.12 -3.82 16.57
C ARG A 213 11.31 -4.43 17.31
N LEU A 214 11.08 -5.09 18.45
CA LEU A 214 12.14 -5.75 19.21
C LEU A 214 12.76 -6.93 18.47
N ARG A 215 11.95 -7.67 17.68
CA ARG A 215 12.41 -8.79 16.86
C ARG A 215 13.08 -8.35 15.55
N GLY A 216 12.61 -7.26 14.95
CA GLY A 216 13.14 -6.72 13.69
C GLY A 216 14.47 -5.98 13.80
N ARG A 217 14.91 -5.60 15.00
CA ARG A 217 16.29 -5.16 15.24
C ARG A 217 17.20 -6.37 15.11
N LYS A 218 18.25 -6.29 14.28
CA LYS A 218 19.31 -7.31 14.26
C LYS A 218 19.80 -7.50 15.71
N LYS A 219 19.42 -8.62 16.34
CA LYS A 219 20.13 -9.08 17.54
C LYS A 219 21.56 -9.34 17.07
N LEU A 220 22.53 -8.68 17.69
CA LEU A 220 23.93 -9.10 17.59
C LEU A 220 23.98 -10.51 18.20
N CYS A 221 23.85 -11.54 17.37
CA CYS A 221 24.12 -12.91 17.76
C CYS A 221 25.64 -13.08 17.83
N PHE A 222 26.26 -12.49 18.85
CA PHE A 222 27.62 -12.80 19.28
C PHE A 222 27.58 -12.99 20.79
N GLY A 223 27.62 -14.25 21.19
CA GLY A 223 28.05 -14.76 22.48
C GLY A 223 28.95 -15.94 22.20
#